data_AF-A0A7W9EHG4-F1
#
_entry.id   AF-A0A7W9EHG4-F1
#
_cell.length_a   1.000
_cell.length_b   1.000
_cell.length_c   1.000
_cell.angle_alpha   90.00
_cell.angle_beta   90.00
_cell.angle_gamma   90.00
#
_symmetry.space_group_name_H-M   'P 1'
#
loop_
_entity.id
_entity.type
_entity.pdbx_description
1 polymer ?
#
loop_
_entity_poly.entity_id
_entity_poly.type
_entity_poly.pdbx_seq_one_letter_code
_entity_poly.pdbx_strand_id
1 'polypeptide(L)' 'MYEHEPAVHPGLITSERAVLLPHLGSATVEARTAMGMQAADNLDAFFDGRESPDRVA' A
#
# COMPACT_ATOMS: atom_id res chain seq x y z
N MET A 1 0.76 -10.33 -3.61
CA MET A 1 -0.47 -9.85 -4.24
C MET A 1 -1.13 -11.03 -4.95
N TYR A 2 -2.45 -11.06 -4.99
CA TYR A 2 -3.21 -12.03 -5.78
C TYR A 2 -3.92 -11.30 -6.93
N GLU A 3 -4.16 -11.98 -8.04
CA GLU A 3 -4.75 -11.38 -9.24
C GLU A 3 -6.14 -10.77 -9.00
N HIS A 4 -6.94 -11.41 -8.14
CA HIS A 4 -8.31 -11.01 -7.82
C HIS A 4 -8.48 -10.76 -6.32
N GLU A 5 -7.50 -10.11 -5.67
CA GLU A 5 -7.54 -9.93 -4.22
C GLU A 5 -8.84 -9.23 -3.74
N PRO A 6 -9.40 -9.64 -2.59
CA PRO A 6 -8.83 -10.57 -1.60
C PRO A 6 -9.00 -12.06 -1.95
N ALA A 7 -9.61 -12.41 -3.09
CA ALA A 7 -9.77 -13.80 -3.49
C ALA A 7 -8.41 -14.42 -3.86
N VAL A 8 -8.13 -15.59 -3.29
CA VAL A 8 -6.93 -16.39 -3.56
C VAL A 8 -7.35 -17.63 -4.34
N HIS A 9 -6.59 -17.98 -5.38
CA HIS A 9 -6.86 -19.18 -6.16
C HIS A 9 -6.86 -20.43 -5.25
N PRO A 10 -7.89 -21.31 -5.28
CA PRO A 10 -8.02 -22.43 -4.36
C PRO A 10 -6.81 -23.37 -4.34
N GLY A 11 -6.19 -23.60 -5.50
CA GLY A 11 -4.97 -24.43 -5.61
C GLY A 11 -3.75 -23.84 -4.91
N LEU A 12 -3.70 -22.54 -4.64
CA LEU A 12 -2.65 -21.92 -3.82
C LEU A 12 -2.93 -22.14 -2.33
N ILE A 13 -4.20 -22.08 -1.92
CA ILE A 13 -4.62 -22.29 -0.52
C ILE A 13 -4.28 -23.70 -0.05
N THR A 14 -4.46 -24.71 -0.90
CA THR A 14 -4.17 -26.12 -0.58
C THR A 14 -2.70 -26.51 -0.80
N SER A 15 -1.85 -25.60 -1.28
CA SER A 15 -0.47 -25.90 -1.62
C SER A 15 0.44 -25.86 -0.38
N GLU A 16 1.07 -26.98 -0.06
CA GLU A 16 2.08 -27.06 1.00
C GLU A 16 3.40 -26.35 0.65
N ARG A 17 3.59 -25.96 -0.62
CA ARG A 17 4.82 -25.33 -1.13
C ARG A 17 4.76 -23.81 -1.14
N ALA A 18 3.63 -23.22 -0.73
CA ALA A 18 3.41 -21.78 -0.79
C ALA A 18 3.24 -21.19 0.61
N VAL A 19 3.76 -19.98 0.79
CA VAL A 19 3.43 -19.12 1.93
C VAL A 19 2.56 -17.98 1.40
N LEU A 20 1.40 -17.81 2.01
CA LEU A 20 0.40 -16.84 1.59
C LEU A 20 0.30 -15.73 2.64
N LEU A 21 0.48 -14.48 2.20
CA LEU A 21 0.34 -13.31 3.06
C LEU A 21 -0.76 -12.38 2.49
N PRO A 22 -1.61 -11.78 3.33
CA PRO A 22 -2.71 -10.92 2.88
C PRO A 22 -2.23 -9.50 2.58
N HIS A 23 -1.41 -9.33 1.54
CA HIS A 23 -0.91 -8.03 1.07
C HIS A 23 -0.24 -7.18 2.16
N LEU A 24 0.62 -7.80 2.97
CA LEU A 24 1.28 -7.14 4.10
C LEU A 24 2.57 -6.40 3.74
N GLY A 25 2.83 -6.14 2.45
CA GLY A 25 4.12 -5.62 1.96
C GLY A 25 4.56 -4.31 2.61
N SER A 26 3.63 -3.38 2.84
CA SER A 26 3.88 -2.11 3.53
C SER A 26 3.35 -2.07 4.96
N ALA A 27 2.88 -3.20 5.50
CA ALA A 27 2.12 -3.25 6.76
C ALA A 27 3.01 -3.26 8.01
N THR A 28 4.06 -2.43 8.04
CA THR A 28 4.79 -2.10 9.27
C THR A 28 4.28 -0.76 9.82
N VAL A 29 4.44 -0.54 11.13
CA VAL A 29 4.04 0.73 11.76
C VAL A 29 4.82 1.88 11.12
N GLU A 30 6.12 1.71 10.96
CA GLU A 30 7.04 2.71 10.43
C GLU A 30 6.67 3.10 9.00
N ALA A 31 6.46 2.11 8.12
CA ALA A 31 6.13 2.37 6.71
C ALA A 31 4.75 3.02 6.58
N ARG A 32 3.73 2.52 7.28
CA ARG A 32 2.37 3.09 7.21
C ARG A 32 2.31 4.50 7.80
N THR A 33 3.03 4.76 8.90
CA THR A 33 3.12 6.11 9.46
C THR A 33 3.81 7.06 8.49
N ALA A 34 4.97 6.68 7.93
CA ALA A 34 5.68 7.52 6.98
C ALA A 34 4.84 7.83 5.73
N MET A 35 4.19 6.83 5.14
CA MET A 35 3.28 7.02 3.99
C MET A 35 2.10 7.94 4.34
N GLY A 36 1.53 7.80 5.54
CA GLY A 36 0.44 8.64 6.01
C GLY A 36 0.85 10.11 6.16
N MET A 37 2.02 10.36 6.75
CA MET A 37 2.57 11.71 6.86
C MET A 37 2.87 12.31 5.49
N GLN A 38 3.48 11.53 4.59
CA GLN A 38 3.75 11.96 3.22
C GLN A 38 2.46 12.35 2.47
N ALA A 39 1.37 11.59 2.64
CA ALA A 39 0.08 11.95 2.06
C ALA A 39 -0.48 13.27 2.65
N ALA A 40 -0.34 13.48 3.96
CA ALA A 40 -0.75 14.72 4.62
C ALA A 40 0.04 15.92 4.10
N ASP A 41 1.36 15.81 3.97
CA ASP A 41 2.23 16.88 3.47
C ASP A 41 1.85 17.31 2.03
N ASN A 42 1.44 16.36 1.18
CA ASN A 42 0.96 16.66 -0.16
C ASN A 42 -0.38 17.41 -0.16
N LEU A 43 -1.29 17.07 0.76
CA LEU A 43 -2.56 17.76 0.92
C LEU A 43 -2.34 19.19 1.43
N ASP A 44 -1.49 19.38 2.44
CA ASP A 44 -1.15 20.70 2.96
C ASP A 44 -0.55 21.59 1.86
N ALA A 45 0.40 21.07 1.08
CA ALA A 45 0.97 21.80 -0.06
C ALA A 45 -0.08 22.19 -1.10
N PHE A 46 -1.00 21.28 -1.44
CA PHE A 46 -2.06 21.55 -2.41
C PHE A 46 -3.00 22.67 -1.94
N PHE A 47 -3.47 22.62 -0.69
CA PHE A 47 -4.39 23.63 -0.15
C PHE A 47 -3.72 24.99 0.09
N ASP A 48 -2.40 25.01 0.31
CA ASP A 48 -1.59 26.22 0.34
C ASP A 48 -1.34 26.84 -1.06
N GLY A 49 -1.80 26.20 -2.13
CA GLY A 49 -1.50 26.61 -3.51
C GLY A 49 -0.02 26.42 -3.90
N ARG A 50 0.72 25.60 -3.14
CA ARG A 50 2.09 25.18 -3.44
C ARG A 50 2.06 23.91 -4.30
N GLU A 51 3.17 23.64 -4.98
CA GLU A 51 3.31 22.37 -5.69
C GLU A 51 3.43 21.21 -4.69
N SER A 52 2.63 20.16 -4.91
CA SER A 52 2.66 18.94 -4.10
C SER A 52 4.01 18.23 -4.28
N PRO A 53 4.72 17.85 -3.19
CA PRO A 53 6.05 17.24 -3.27
C PRO A 53 6.12 15.96 -4.11
N ASP A 54 5.06 15.14 -4.14
CA ASP A 54 5.01 13.86 -4.83
C ASP A 54 4.06 13.87 -6.03
N ARG A 55 4.06 14.98 -6.79
CA ARG A 55 3.21 15.12 -7.98
C ARG A 55 3.59 14.11 -9.07
N VAL A 56 2.58 13.39 -9.58
CA VAL A 56 2.76 12.39 -10.65
C VAL A 56 2.33 12.90 -12.04
N ALA A 57 1.28 13.74 -12.12
CA ALA A 57 0.78 14.38 -13.33
C ALA A 57 0.18 15.76 -13.01
#